data_AF-A0A183D6X7-F1
#
_entry.id   AF-A0A183D6X7-F1
#
_cell.length_a   1.000
_cell.length_b   1.000
_cell.length_c   1.000
_cell.angle_alpha   90.00
_cell.angle_beta   90.00
_cell.angle_gamma   90.00
#
_symmetry.space_group_name_H-M   'P 1'
#
loop_
_entity.id
_entity.type
_entity.pdbx_description
1 polymer ?
#
loop_
_entity_poly.entity_id
_entity_poly.type
_entity_poly.pdbx_seq_one_letter_code
_entity_poly.pdbx_strand_id
1 'polypeptide(L)'
;LEAFVGSIPRVYTIAPALRADHSQTRQHLAEFRMLEAEYAFAKNLEELCDFVEQYINFLVNRMHSCAELAEQFGSMAEVFCDQLHYR
;
A
#
# COMPACT_ATOMS: atom_id res chain seq x y z
N LEU A 1 9.44 -11.06 3.92
CA LEU A 1 10.10 -10.69 2.64
C LEU A 1 11.62 -10.78 2.74
N GLU A 2 12.21 -10.34 3.86
CA GLU A 2 13.63 -10.45 4.20
C GLU A 2 14.29 -11.81 3.84
N ALA A 3 13.65 -12.94 4.15
CA ALA A 3 14.20 -14.27 3.82
C ALA A 3 14.43 -14.51 2.31
N PHE A 4 13.65 -13.86 1.44
CA PHE A 4 13.78 -13.98 -0.01
C PHE A 4 14.75 -12.94 -0.59
N VAL A 5 14.90 -11.78 0.05
CA VAL A 5 15.60 -10.63 -0.52
C VAL A 5 17.10 -10.89 -0.73
N GLY A 6 17.68 -11.82 0.04
CA GLY A 6 19.08 -12.23 -0.11
C GLY A 6 19.40 -12.94 -1.43
N SER A 7 18.40 -13.53 -2.10
CA SER A 7 18.56 -14.16 -3.43
C SER A 7 17.84 -13.39 -4.54
N ILE A 8 16.72 -12.73 -4.20
CA ILE A 8 15.92 -11.92 -5.12
C ILE A 8 15.99 -10.47 -4.62
N PRO A 9 16.85 -9.61 -5.19
CA PRO A 9 17.20 -8.32 -4.57
C PRO A 9 16.04 -7.34 -4.38
N ARG A 10 14.90 -7.56 -5.04
CA ARG A 10 13.70 -6.72 -4.95
C ARG A 10 12.49 -7.62 -4.90
N VAL A 11 11.77 -7.61 -3.79
CA VAL A 11 10.55 -8.39 -3.60
C VAL A 11 9.46 -7.51 -3.00
N TYR A 12 8.21 -7.77 -3.34
CA TYR A 12 7.06 -7.08 -2.76
C TYR A 12 5.92 -8.06 -2.53
N THR A 13 5.00 -7.70 -1.64
CA THR A 13 3.76 -8.43 -1.40
C THR A 13 2.60 -7.46 -1.25
N ILE A 14 1.43 -7.86 -1.74
CA ILE A 14 0.16 -7.19 -1.46
C ILE A 14 -0.73 -8.24 -0.82
N ALA A 15 -0.93 -8.14 0.49
CA ALA A 15 -1.57 -9.18 1.28
C ALA A 15 -2.54 -8.61 2.31
N PRO A 16 -3.55 -9.38 2.76
CA PRO A 16 -4.30 -9.05 3.96
C PRO A 16 -3.36 -8.95 5.17
N ALA A 17 -3.50 -7.88 5.93
CA ALA A 17 -2.89 -7.70 7.24
C ALA A 17 -3.98 -7.57 8.29
N LEU A 18 -3.77 -8.21 9.44
CA LEU A 18 -4.70 -8.20 10.57
C LEU A 18 -4.08 -7.49 11.76
N ARG A 19 -4.87 -6.64 12.40
CA ARG A 19 -4.52 -5.91 13.61
C ARG A 19 -5.47 -6.29 14.73
N ALA A 20 -4.92 -6.86 15.79
CA ALA A 20 -5.68 -7.34 16.95
C ALA A 20 -5.81 -6.29 18.06
N ASP A 21 -5.33 -5.05 17.86
CA ASP A 21 -5.44 -3.99 18.85
C ASP A 21 -6.86 -3.42 18.94
N HIS A 22 -7.31 -3.17 20.18
CA HIS A 22 -8.62 -2.57 20.43
C HIS A 22 -8.56 -1.06 20.20
N SER A 23 -8.60 -0.65 18.92
CA SER A 23 -8.59 0.76 18.52
C SER A 23 -9.78 1.08 17.61
N GLN A 24 -10.77 1.80 18.15
CA GLN A 24 -11.98 2.20 17.43
C GLN A 24 -11.89 3.67 17.01
N THR A 25 -10.94 3.98 16.14
CA THR A 25 -10.85 5.30 15.49
C THR A 25 -11.24 5.16 14.02
N ARG A 26 -11.61 6.27 13.37
CA ARG A 26 -11.95 6.27 11.93
C ARG A 26 -10.77 5.94 11.01
N GLN A 27 -9.54 5.86 11.54
CA GLN A 27 -8.33 5.62 10.77
C GLN A 27 -7.75 4.22 10.99
N HIS A 28 -8.32 3.42 11.89
CA HIS A 28 -7.81 2.10 12.24
C HIS A 28 -8.80 1.00 11.82
N LEU A 29 -8.32 0.10 10.96
CA LEU A 29 -9.05 -1.08 10.52
C LEU A 29 -8.43 -2.34 11.13
N ALA A 30 -9.28 -3.29 11.54
CA ALA A 30 -8.83 -4.59 12.03
C ALA A 30 -8.29 -5.49 10.89
N GLU A 31 -8.81 -5.33 9.67
CA GLU A 31 -8.29 -5.95 8.46
C GLU A 31 -8.09 -4.87 7.39
N PHE A 32 -6.94 -4.92 6.72
CA PHE A 32 -6.65 -4.06 5.57
C PHE A 32 -5.69 -4.77 4.61
N ARG A 33 -5.49 -4.21 3.41
CA ARG A 33 -4.45 -4.69 2.49
C ARG A 33 -3.19 -3.88 2.70
N MET A 34 -2.08 -4.57 2.93
CA MET A 34 -0.76 -3.96 3.09
C MET A 34 0.08 -4.26 1.85
N LEU A 35 0.70 -3.22 1.30
CA LEU A 35 1.80 -3.34 0.37
C LEU A 35 3.10 -3.27 1.18
N GLU A 36 3.86 -4.36 1.18
CA GLU A 36 5.21 -4.38 1.76
C GLU A 36 6.21 -4.62 0.63
N ALA A 37 7.34 -3.93 0.67
CA ALA A 37 8.43 -4.09 -0.28
C ALA A 37 9.75 -4.21 0.48
N GLU A 38 10.59 -5.15 0.06
CA GLU A 38 11.93 -5.36 0.59
C GLU A 38 12.94 -5.13 -0.55
N TYR A 39 13.95 -4.33 -0.27
CA TYR A 39 14.96 -3.90 -1.24
C TYR A 39 16.35 -4.19 -0.68
N ALA A 40 17.06 -5.15 -1.29
CA ALA A 40 18.42 -5.47 -0.89
C ALA A 40 19.43 -4.46 -1.47
N PHE A 41 20.57 -4.35 -0.78
CA PHE A 41 21.74 -3.59 -1.22
C PHE A 41 21.52 -2.07 -1.37
N ALA A 42 20.51 -1.49 -0.70
CA ALA A 42 20.47 -0.04 -0.51
C ALA A 42 21.73 0.41 0.24
N LYS A 43 22.45 1.39 -0.31
CA LYS A 43 23.71 1.87 0.28
C LYS A 43 23.48 2.69 1.55
N ASN A 44 22.35 3.36 1.61
CA ASN A 44 21.95 4.23 2.71
C ASN A 44 20.42 4.40 2.70
N LEU A 45 19.90 5.06 3.74
CA LEU A 45 18.48 5.33 3.86
C LEU A 45 17.95 6.29 2.78
N GLU A 46 18.79 7.21 2.31
CA GLU A 46 18.42 8.19 1.28
C GLU A 46 18.02 7.51 -0.03
N GLU A 47 18.79 6.51 -0.48
CA GLU A 47 18.44 5.70 -1.66
C GLU A 47 17.07 5.02 -1.53
N LEU A 48 16.74 4.52 -0.33
CA LEU A 48 15.44 3.91 -0.07
C LEU A 48 14.31 4.94 -0.06
N CYS A 49 14.52 6.11 0.55
CA CYS A 49 13.57 7.20 0.56
C CYS A 49 13.27 7.71 -0.85
N ASP A 50 14.31 7.93 -1.67
CA ASP A 50 14.18 8.37 -3.06
C ASP A 50 13.37 7.36 -3.89
N PHE A 51 13.57 6.07 -3.66
CA PHE A 51 12.81 5.01 -4.31
C PHE A 51 11.31 5.06 -3.93
N VAL A 52 11.01 5.19 -2.63
CA VAL A 52 9.63 5.29 -2.14
C VAL A 52 8.94 6.55 -2.68
N GLU A 53 9.64 7.69 -2.69
CA GLU A 53 9.13 8.94 -3.26
C GLU A 53 8.81 8.80 -4.74
N GLN A 54 9.74 8.24 -5.53
CA GLN A 54 9.52 7.99 -6.96
C GLN A 54 8.32 7.08 -7.21
N TYR A 55 8.14 6.05 -6.38
CA TYR A 55 7.01 5.14 -6.48
C TYR A 55 5.67 5.85 -6.21
N ILE A 56 5.58 6.64 -5.13
CA ILE A 56 4.37 7.40 -4.80
C ILE A 56 4.05 8.42 -5.91
N ASN A 57 5.06 9.17 -6.38
CA ASN A 57 4.89 10.13 -7.46
C ASN A 57 4.42 9.46 -8.76
N PHE A 58 4.97 8.29 -9.08
CA PHE A 58 4.52 7.49 -10.24
C PHE A 58 3.04 7.11 -10.11
N LEU A 59 2.60 6.60 -8.95
CA LEU A 59 1.20 6.22 -8.73
C LEU A 59 0.25 7.40 -8.87
N VAL A 60 0.56 8.53 -8.21
CA VAL A 60 -0.27 9.74 -8.25
C VAL A 60 -0.38 10.27 -9.68
N ASN A 61 0.74 10.38 -10.40
CA ASN A 61 0.74 10.81 -11.80
C ASN A 61 -0.04 9.84 -12.70
N ARG A 62 0.05 8.53 -12.43
CA ARG A 62 -0.69 7.51 -13.19
C ARG A 62 -2.20 7.62 -12.96
N MET A 63 -2.62 7.88 -11.71
CA MET A 63 -4.03 8.13 -11.38
C MET A 63 -4.56 9.39 -12.07
N HIS A 64 -3.78 10.48 -12.09
CA HIS A 64 -4.19 11.72 -12.76
C HIS A 64 -4.28 11.59 -14.29
N SER A 65 -3.38 10.80 -14.90
CA SER A 65 -3.33 10.64 -16.36
C SER A 65 -4.35 9.62 -16.90
N CYS A 66 -5.02 8.86 -16.05
CA CYS A 66 -5.96 7.82 -16.44
C CYS A 66 -7.29 7.97 -15.70
N ALA A 67 -8.28 8.58 -16.36
CA ALA A 67 -9.61 8.83 -15.78
C ALA A 67 -10.31 7.55 -15.31
N GLU A 68 -10.16 6.46 -16.06
CA GLU A 68 -10.73 5.14 -15.71
C GLU A 68 -10.17 4.59 -14.39
N LEU A 69 -8.86 4.78 -14.12
CA LEU A 69 -8.23 4.32 -12.89
C LEU A 69 -8.65 5.18 -11.69
N ALA A 70 -8.86 6.47 -11.90
CA ALA A 70 -9.40 7.37 -10.89
C ALA A 70 -10.85 7.02 -10.52
N GLU A 71 -11.69 6.69 -11.52
CA GLU A 71 -13.06 6.23 -11.30
C GLU A 71 -13.12 4.87 -10.58
N GLN A 72 -12.29 3.91 -10.99
CA GLN A 72 -12.19 2.61 -10.31
C GLN A 72 -11.78 2.78 -8.84
N PHE A 73 -10.81 3.66 -8.54
CA PHE A 73 -10.41 3.93 -7.16
C PHE A 73 -11.53 4.58 -6.34
N GLY A 74 -12.30 5.50 -6.93
CA GLY A 74 -13.49 6.10 -6.32
C GLY A 74 -14.54 5.05 -5.98
N SER A 75 -14.88 4.19 -6.94
CA SER A 75 -15.86 3.10 -6.74
C SER A 75 -15.41 2.08 -5.68
N MET A 76 -14.10 1.82 -5.60
CA MET A 76 -13.52 0.92 -4.60
C MET A 76 -13.64 1.51 -3.19
N ALA A 77 -13.38 2.82 -3.03
CA ALA A 77 -13.56 3.51 -1.77
C ALA A 77 -15.02 3.48 -1.32
N GLU A 78 -15.97 3.66 -2.23
CA GLU A 78 -17.41 3.52 -1.93
C GLU A 78 -17.77 2.10 -1.50
N VAL A 79 -17.31 1.07 -2.23
CA VAL A 79 -17.60 -0.34 -1.89
C VAL A 79 -17.05 -0.73 -0.51
N PHE A 80 -15.85 -0.29 -0.16
CA PHE A 80 -15.24 -0.62 1.14
C PHE A 80 -15.72 0.27 2.29
N CYS A 81 -15.95 1.56 2.04
CA CYS A 81 -16.35 2.51 3.07
C CYS A 81 -17.86 2.53 3.32
N ASP A 82 -18.72 2.33 2.30
CA ASP A 82 -20.17 2.33 2.47
C ASP A 82 -20.71 1.00 2.99
N GLN A 83 -19.96 -0.11 2.85
CA GLN A 83 -20.30 -1.37 3.52
C GLN A 83 -20.20 -1.31 5.05
N LEU A 84 -19.65 -0.22 5.62
CA LEU A 84 -19.70 0.04 7.07
C LEU A 84 -21.04 0.63 7.55
N HIS A 85 -22.04 0.81 6.68
CA HIS A 85 -23.42 1.15 7.07
C HIS A 85 -24.29 -0.06 7.49
N TYR A 86 -23.69 -1.12 8.05
CA TYR A 86 -24.45 -2.17 8.75
C TYR A 86 -24.33 -2.00 10.27
N ARG A 87 -25.35 -1.29 10.81
CA ARG A 87 -25.83 -1.25 12.21
C ARG A 87 -24.96 -0.58 13.27
#